data_AF-A0A1A6AFQ8-F1
#
_entry.id   AF-A0A1A6AFQ8-F1
#
_cell.length_a   1.000
_cell.length_b   1.000
_cell.length_c   1.000
_cell.angle_alpha   90.00
_cell.angle_beta   90.00
_cell.angle_gamma   90.00
#
_symmetry.space_group_name_H-M   'P 1'
#
loop_
_entity.id
_entity.type
_entity.pdbx_description
1 polymer ?
#
loop_
_entity_poly.entity_id
_entity_poly.type
_entity_poly.pdbx_seq_one_letter_code
_entity_poly.pdbx_strand_id
1 'polypeptide(L)'
;MMTSIPFTDPRWTTLNKATHAPKISGDGTEISFPTERETDWWRTPSVDSSSGLVYGFEHAFGEEGFEISVDVNVKPEVQPCPPITSRFTITLKGHLLKVFLNDTPMREVNVFGDGKATSAFIGVLGCSPKSEGALVTFKNFTVKKGTRD
;
A
#
# COMPACT_ATOMS: atom_id res chain seq x y z
N MET A 1 4.19 16.22 -12.38
CA MET A 1 5.43 15.82 -11.69
C MET A 1 5.10 14.72 -10.70
N MET A 2 6.03 13.80 -10.46
CA MET A 2 5.87 12.75 -9.45
C MET A 2 6.37 13.28 -8.11
N THR A 3 5.52 13.29 -7.09
CA THR A 3 5.85 13.85 -5.78
C THR A 3 6.18 12.71 -4.84
N SER A 4 7.40 12.71 -4.31
CA SER A 4 7.78 11.81 -3.22
C SER A 4 7.08 12.25 -1.94
N ILE A 5 6.41 11.33 -1.25
CA ILE A 5 5.76 11.59 0.04
C ILE A 5 6.58 10.89 1.12
N PRO A 6 7.36 11.62 1.92
CA PRO A 6 8.16 10.98 2.97
C PRO A 6 7.23 10.39 4.04
N PHE A 7 7.62 9.27 4.64
CA PHE A 7 6.88 8.61 5.72
C PHE A 7 6.86 9.42 7.03
N THR A 8 7.67 10.46 7.13
CA THR A 8 7.64 11.45 8.21
C THR A 8 6.61 12.57 7.99
N ASP A 9 5.91 12.59 6.83
CA ASP A 9 4.86 13.56 6.56
C ASP A 9 3.73 13.44 7.59
N PRO A 10 3.25 14.56 8.17
CA PRO A 10 2.25 14.53 9.25
C PRO A 10 0.88 13.97 8.82
N ARG A 11 0.63 13.80 7.51
CA ARG A 11 -0.61 13.18 7.01
C ARG A 11 -0.67 11.68 7.29
N TRP A 12 0.47 11.00 7.43
CA TRP A 12 0.48 9.56 7.67
C TRP A 12 -0.20 9.25 9.00
N THR A 13 -1.14 8.31 8.94
CA THR A 13 -1.88 7.75 10.07
C THR A 13 -2.05 6.26 9.87
N THR A 14 -2.63 5.57 10.85
CA THR A 14 -2.91 4.14 10.79
C THR A 14 -4.39 3.86 10.60
N LEU A 15 -4.70 2.97 9.68
CA LEU A 15 -5.95 2.22 9.69
C LEU A 15 -5.71 0.91 10.44
N ASN A 16 -6.64 0.56 11.33
CA ASN A 16 -6.52 -0.54 12.30
C ASN A 16 -5.44 -0.34 13.37
N LYS A 17 -5.48 -1.21 14.39
CA LYS A 17 -4.60 -1.11 15.56
C LYS A 17 -3.18 -1.55 15.19
N ALA A 18 -2.21 -0.66 15.35
CA ALA A 18 -0.79 -0.99 15.40
C ALA A 18 -0.42 -1.32 16.85
N THR A 19 0.17 -2.49 17.09
CA THR A 19 0.73 -2.82 18.42
C THR A 19 2.18 -2.36 18.55
N HIS A 20 2.85 -2.16 17.42
CA HIS A 20 4.21 -1.64 17.33
C HIS A 20 4.28 -0.38 16.48
N ALA A 21 5.05 0.62 16.94
CA ALA A 21 5.37 1.78 16.12
C ALA A 21 6.23 1.37 14.92
N PRO A 22 6.04 1.98 13.74
CA PRO A 22 6.88 1.70 12.60
C PRO A 22 8.27 2.32 12.81
N LYS A 23 9.28 1.73 12.19
CA LYS A 23 10.61 2.32 12.07
C LYS A 23 10.69 3.08 10.75
N ILE A 24 10.91 4.38 10.83
CA ILE A 24 11.06 5.28 9.67
C ILE A 24 12.53 5.72 9.58
N SER A 25 13.10 5.76 8.36
CA SER A 25 14.47 6.26 8.14
C SER A 25 14.56 7.76 8.41
N GLY A 26 15.75 8.27 8.74
CA GLY A 26 15.95 9.69 9.07
C GLY A 26 15.60 10.67 7.95
N ASP A 27 15.70 10.22 6.68
CA ASP A 27 15.29 10.97 5.49
C ASP A 27 13.81 10.76 5.12
N GLY A 28 13.09 9.90 5.86
CA GLY A 28 11.69 9.57 5.63
C GLY A 28 11.41 8.75 4.36
N THR A 29 12.42 8.24 3.67
CA THR A 29 12.22 7.50 2.40
C THR A 29 11.86 6.03 2.60
N GLU A 30 12.04 5.49 3.82
CA GLU A 30 11.78 4.09 4.18
C GLU A 30 10.89 4.00 5.43
N ILE A 31 9.94 3.06 5.41
CA ILE A 31 9.18 2.62 6.58
C ILE A 31 9.25 1.10 6.68
N SER A 32 9.38 0.59 7.90
CA SER A 32 9.34 -0.84 8.18
C SER A 32 8.56 -1.13 9.46
N PHE A 33 7.82 -2.22 9.47
CA PHE A 33 7.05 -2.66 10.64
C PHE A 33 6.83 -4.17 10.58
N PRO A 34 6.77 -4.86 11.74
CA PRO A 34 6.36 -6.25 11.79
C PRO A 34 4.87 -6.34 11.43
N THR A 35 4.51 -7.41 10.72
CA THR A 35 3.11 -7.76 10.53
C THR A 35 2.48 -8.22 11.84
N GLU A 36 1.23 -7.81 12.05
CA GLU A 36 0.44 -8.13 13.24
C GLU A 36 -0.21 -9.51 13.11
N ARG A 37 -0.23 -10.30 14.19
CA ARG A 37 -0.88 -11.62 14.21
C ARG A 37 -2.39 -11.51 13.94
N GLU A 38 -2.95 -12.54 13.30
CA GLU A 38 -4.42 -12.67 13.11
C GLU A 38 -5.01 -11.48 12.34
N THR A 39 -4.20 -10.85 11.49
CA THR A 39 -4.64 -9.74 10.65
C THR A 39 -4.79 -10.16 9.19
N ASP A 40 -5.86 -9.67 8.56
CA ASP A 40 -6.20 -10.05 7.19
C ASP A 40 -7.00 -8.94 6.47
N TRP A 41 -6.98 -8.98 5.14
CA TRP A 41 -7.85 -8.22 4.25
C TRP A 41 -8.48 -9.19 3.26
N TRP A 42 -9.68 -9.66 3.60
CA TRP A 42 -10.35 -10.69 2.82
C TRP A 42 -11.86 -10.54 2.89
N ARG A 43 -12.53 -10.70 1.75
CA ARG A 43 -13.99 -10.68 1.69
C ARG A 43 -14.52 -11.78 0.78
N THR A 44 -15.45 -12.55 1.33
CA THR A 44 -16.28 -13.56 0.67
C THR A 44 -17.70 -13.45 1.24
N PRO A 45 -18.72 -14.12 0.66
CA PRO A 45 -20.05 -14.14 1.25
C PRO A 45 -20.11 -14.68 2.69
N SER A 46 -19.13 -15.50 3.10
CA SER A 46 -19.09 -16.16 4.42
C SER A 46 -18.05 -15.59 5.38
N VAL A 47 -17.13 -14.74 4.91
CA VAL A 47 -16.02 -14.19 5.69
C VAL A 47 -15.79 -12.74 5.27
N ASP A 48 -15.78 -11.81 6.22
CA ASP A 48 -15.38 -10.43 6.02
C ASP A 48 -14.31 -10.09 7.07
N SER A 49 -13.11 -9.77 6.60
CA SER A 49 -11.97 -9.40 7.43
C SER A 49 -11.31 -8.16 6.86
N SER A 50 -11.13 -7.16 7.72
CA SER A 50 -10.55 -5.86 7.39
C SER A 50 -9.62 -5.38 8.50
N SER A 51 -8.87 -6.31 9.11
CA SER A 51 -8.04 -6.06 10.30
C SER A 51 -6.57 -5.83 9.99
N GLY A 52 -6.11 -6.05 8.75
CA GLY A 52 -4.73 -5.78 8.33
C GLY A 52 -4.30 -4.34 8.59
N LEU A 53 -3.08 -4.19 9.09
CA LEU A 53 -2.49 -2.90 9.44
C LEU A 53 -2.14 -2.12 8.17
N VAL A 54 -2.62 -0.89 8.08
CA VAL A 54 -2.30 0.03 6.98
C VAL A 54 -1.73 1.32 7.56
N TYR A 55 -0.55 1.72 7.10
CA TYR A 55 -0.08 3.08 7.25
C TYR A 55 -0.43 3.84 5.99
N GLY A 56 -1.14 4.96 6.10
CA GLY A 56 -1.63 5.68 4.94
C GLY A 56 -2.24 7.04 5.27
N PHE A 57 -2.91 7.62 4.30
CA PHE A 57 -3.63 8.89 4.44
C PHE A 57 -4.74 8.99 3.40
N GLU A 58 -5.70 9.88 3.64
CA GLU A 58 -6.77 10.18 2.69
C GLU A 58 -6.23 10.93 1.46
N HIS A 59 -6.63 10.46 0.27
CA HIS A 59 -6.27 11.07 -1.00
C HIS A 59 -7.49 11.21 -1.91
N ALA A 60 -7.75 12.43 -2.38
CA ALA A 60 -8.83 12.72 -3.32
C ALA A 60 -8.49 12.18 -4.73
N PHE A 61 -9.49 11.68 -5.44
CA PHE A 61 -9.28 11.06 -6.76
C PHE A 61 -8.85 12.05 -7.84
N GLY A 62 -9.41 13.27 -7.83
CA GLY A 62 -9.20 14.27 -8.87
C GLY A 62 -9.75 13.86 -10.25
N GLU A 63 -9.98 14.84 -11.13
CA GLU A 63 -10.54 14.57 -12.48
C GLU A 63 -9.57 13.81 -13.40
N GLU A 64 -8.27 14.07 -13.24
CA GLU A 64 -7.23 13.43 -14.05
C GLU A 64 -6.90 12.01 -13.56
N GLY A 65 -7.42 11.61 -12.40
CA GLY A 65 -6.97 10.44 -11.67
C GLY A 65 -5.59 10.64 -11.03
N PHE A 66 -5.04 9.55 -10.51
CA PHE A 66 -3.73 9.55 -9.88
C PHE A 66 -3.00 8.22 -10.08
N GLU A 67 -1.69 8.28 -9.81
CA GLU A 67 -0.79 7.14 -9.80
C GLU A 67 -0.01 7.13 -8.48
N ILE A 68 0.01 5.97 -7.83
CA ILE A 68 0.81 5.72 -6.63
C ILE A 68 1.87 4.68 -6.98
N SER A 69 3.09 4.88 -6.52
CA SER A 69 4.11 3.84 -6.59
C SER A 69 4.91 3.72 -5.29
N VAL A 70 5.30 2.49 -4.97
CA VAL A 70 6.11 2.18 -3.80
C VAL A 70 6.98 0.95 -4.07
N ASP A 71 8.19 0.96 -3.55
CA ASP A 71 9.07 -0.20 -3.56
C ASP A 71 8.79 -1.05 -2.31
N VAL A 72 8.63 -2.34 -2.51
CA VAL A 72 8.29 -3.31 -1.45
C VAL A 72 9.39 -4.33 -1.33
N ASN A 73 9.79 -4.60 -0.10
CA ASN A 73 10.73 -5.64 0.27
C ASN A 73 10.15 -6.44 1.43
N VAL A 74 10.00 -7.75 1.22
CA VAL A 74 9.52 -8.68 2.24
C VAL A 74 10.67 -9.63 2.57
N LYS A 75 11.01 -9.73 3.85
CA LYS A 75 11.95 -10.74 4.34
C LYS A 75 11.17 -11.90 4.95
N PRO A 76 10.85 -12.96 4.19
CA PRO A 76 10.26 -14.15 4.76
C PRO A 76 11.30 -14.85 5.64
N GLU A 77 10.92 -15.28 6.85
CA GLU A 77 11.82 -15.99 7.77
C GLU A 77 12.30 -17.36 7.23
N VAL A 78 11.70 -17.86 6.15
CA VAL A 78 11.79 -19.27 5.73
C VAL A 78 12.79 -19.53 4.61
N GLN A 79 13.33 -18.52 3.91
CA GLN A 79 14.30 -18.77 2.84
C GLN A 79 15.35 -17.66 2.68
N PRO A 80 16.66 -17.98 2.62
CA PRO A 80 17.72 -17.03 2.31
C PRO A 80 17.73 -16.72 0.82
N CYS A 81 16.70 -16.03 0.33
CA CYS A 81 16.76 -15.34 -0.95
C CYS A 81 17.22 -13.91 -0.69
N PRO A 82 18.14 -13.34 -1.51
CA PRO A 82 18.42 -11.92 -1.43
C PRO A 82 17.11 -11.15 -1.57
N PRO A 83 16.89 -10.08 -0.79
CA PRO A 83 15.65 -9.34 -0.84
C PRO A 83 15.40 -8.82 -2.25
N ILE A 84 14.36 -9.33 -2.90
CA ILE A 84 13.92 -8.84 -4.21
C ILE A 84 13.06 -7.62 -3.95
N THR A 85 13.63 -6.44 -4.16
CA THR A 85 12.84 -5.21 -4.20
C THR A 85 11.93 -5.26 -5.42
N SER A 86 10.62 -5.18 -5.18
CA SER A 86 9.60 -5.10 -6.22
C SER A 86 8.92 -3.75 -6.18
N ARG A 87 8.71 -3.13 -7.34
CA ARG A 87 7.96 -1.87 -7.41
C ARG A 87 6.52 -2.14 -7.78
N PHE A 88 5.60 -1.77 -6.89
CA PHE A 88 4.18 -1.75 -7.19
C PHE A 88 3.78 -0.36 -7.65
N THR A 89 3.00 -0.31 -8.72
CA THR A 89 2.28 0.89 -9.13
C THR A 89 0.79 0.60 -9.21
N ILE A 90 -0.01 1.56 -8.73
CA ILE A 90 -1.45 1.59 -8.90
C ILE A 90 -1.82 2.87 -9.65
N THR A 91 -2.68 2.76 -10.65
CA THR A 91 -3.37 3.92 -11.23
C THR A 91 -4.86 3.81 -11.00
N LEU A 92 -5.51 4.95 -10.74
CA LEU A 92 -6.96 5.06 -10.64
C LEU A 92 -7.43 6.31 -11.39
N LYS A 93 -8.31 6.15 -12.37
CA LYS A 93 -9.00 7.24 -13.07
C LYS A 93 -10.47 6.88 -13.30
N GLY A 94 -11.37 7.68 -12.75
CA GLY A 94 -12.78 7.29 -12.65
C GLY A 94 -12.90 5.99 -11.85
N HIS A 95 -13.39 4.93 -12.49
CA HIS A 95 -13.51 3.59 -11.90
C HIS A 95 -12.49 2.58 -12.46
N LEU A 96 -11.57 3.03 -13.31
CA LEU A 96 -10.54 2.18 -13.89
C LEU A 96 -9.33 2.11 -12.97
N LEU A 97 -9.15 0.97 -12.31
CA LEU A 97 -7.97 0.65 -11.51
C LEU A 97 -7.03 -0.25 -12.32
N LYS A 98 -5.77 0.11 -12.46
CA LYS A 98 -4.73 -0.77 -12.99
C LYS A 98 -3.63 -0.98 -11.94
N VAL A 99 -3.08 -2.20 -11.89
CA VAL A 99 -2.00 -2.58 -10.99
C VAL A 99 -0.84 -3.11 -11.82
N PHE A 100 0.36 -2.62 -11.52
CA PHE A 100 1.61 -3.00 -12.18
C PHE A 100 2.62 -3.49 -11.15
N LEU A 101 3.40 -4.49 -11.54
CA LEU A 101 4.57 -4.97 -10.81
C LEU A 101 5.78 -4.83 -11.71
N ASN A 102 6.76 -4.05 -11.28
CA ASN A 102 7.95 -3.73 -12.07
C ASN A 102 7.57 -3.26 -13.48
N ASP A 103 6.63 -2.32 -13.54
CA ASP A 103 6.03 -1.74 -14.75
C ASP A 103 5.29 -2.73 -15.68
N THR A 104 5.18 -4.00 -15.30
CA THR A 104 4.39 -5.00 -16.02
C THR A 104 2.95 -4.99 -15.51
N PRO A 105 1.92 -4.83 -16.37
CA PRO A 105 0.53 -4.92 -15.95
C PRO A 105 0.22 -6.29 -15.33
N MET A 106 -0.37 -6.30 -14.13
CA MET A 106 -0.80 -7.50 -13.43
C MET A 106 -2.33 -7.62 -13.36
N ARG A 107 -3.03 -6.50 -13.27
CA ARG A 107 -4.47 -6.48 -13.06
C ARG A 107 -5.09 -5.21 -13.59
N GLU A 108 -6.29 -5.35 -14.15
CA GLU A 108 -7.17 -4.27 -14.54
C GLU A 108 -8.57 -4.51 -13.97
N VAL A 109 -9.19 -3.46 -13.44
CA VAL A 109 -10.56 -3.48 -12.91
C VAL A 109 -11.29 -2.25 -13.45
N ASN A 110 -12.31 -2.48 -14.26
CA ASN A 110 -13.04 -1.40 -14.96
C ASN A 110 -14.14 -0.74 -14.11
N VAL A 111 -14.46 -1.33 -12.95
CA VAL A 111 -15.50 -0.84 -12.03
C VAL A 111 -15.01 -0.97 -10.59
N PHE A 112 -14.00 -0.16 -10.24
CA PHE A 112 -13.49 -0.07 -8.87
C PHE A 112 -14.29 0.94 -8.04
N GLY A 113 -14.67 0.54 -6.82
CA GLY A 113 -15.45 1.35 -5.89
C GLY A 113 -16.96 1.22 -6.08
N ASP A 114 -17.70 2.07 -5.35
CA ASP A 114 -19.17 2.08 -5.30
C ASP A 114 -19.83 3.15 -6.19
N GLY A 115 -19.02 3.90 -6.95
CA GLY A 115 -19.50 5.01 -7.77
C GLY A 115 -19.70 6.33 -7.02
N LYS A 116 -19.53 6.34 -5.69
CA LYS A 116 -19.88 7.49 -4.83
C LYS A 116 -18.67 8.08 -4.11
N ALA A 117 -17.67 7.26 -3.82
CA ALA A 117 -16.43 7.71 -3.19
C ALA A 117 -15.73 8.78 -4.05
N THR A 118 -15.24 9.83 -3.41
CA THR A 118 -14.44 10.92 -4.02
C THR A 118 -13.00 10.95 -3.53
N SER A 119 -12.68 10.13 -2.53
CA SER A 119 -11.35 9.88 -1.98
C SER A 119 -11.17 8.42 -1.62
N ALA A 120 -9.92 8.02 -1.39
CA ALA A 120 -9.59 6.76 -0.75
C ALA A 120 -8.44 6.93 0.24
N PHE A 121 -8.41 6.06 1.23
CA PHE A 121 -7.25 5.87 2.08
C PHE A 121 -6.17 5.10 1.32
N ILE A 122 -5.03 5.74 1.05
CA ILE A 122 -3.93 5.18 0.30
C ILE A 122 -2.71 4.98 1.20
N GLY A 123 -1.92 3.93 0.96
CA GLY A 123 -0.79 3.66 1.82
C GLY A 123 -0.13 2.31 1.59
N VAL A 124 0.57 1.85 2.63
CA VAL A 124 1.30 0.59 2.68
C VAL A 124 0.67 -0.32 3.71
N LEU A 125 0.53 -1.60 3.36
CA LEU A 125 -0.24 -2.58 4.12
C LEU A 125 0.65 -3.77 4.47
N GLY A 126 0.53 -4.26 5.70
CA GLY A 126 1.09 -5.53 6.13
C GLY A 126 0.05 -6.34 6.90
N CYS A 127 -0.08 -7.62 6.57
CA CYS A 127 -0.98 -8.55 7.24
C CYS A 127 -0.30 -9.90 7.42
N SER A 128 -0.66 -10.62 8.48
CA SER A 128 -0.21 -11.99 8.69
C SER A 128 -1.31 -12.82 9.36
N PRO A 129 -2.10 -13.57 8.57
CA PRO A 129 -3.30 -14.24 9.06
C PRO A 129 -3.02 -15.47 9.92
N LYS A 130 -1.81 -16.06 9.84
CA LYS A 130 -1.47 -17.33 10.52
C LYS A 130 -0.42 -17.17 11.62
N SER A 131 0.55 -16.30 11.42
CA SER A 131 1.67 -16.04 12.34
C SER A 131 1.87 -14.54 12.48
N GLU A 132 2.89 -14.09 13.19
CA GLU A 132 3.29 -12.67 13.23
C GLU A 132 4.76 -12.55 12.83
N GLY A 133 5.27 -11.31 12.76
CA GLY A 133 6.72 -11.09 12.78
C GLY A 133 7.39 -11.00 11.41
N ALA A 134 6.68 -11.27 10.30
CA ALA A 134 7.23 -10.96 8.98
C ALA A 134 7.49 -9.45 8.90
N LEU A 135 8.75 -9.06 8.72
CA LEU A 135 9.15 -7.67 8.57
C LEU A 135 8.91 -7.25 7.12
N VAL A 136 7.99 -6.31 6.95
CA VAL A 136 7.74 -5.65 5.67
C VAL A 136 8.45 -4.30 5.66
N THR A 137 9.05 -3.95 4.53
CA THR A 137 9.75 -2.69 4.33
C THR A 137 9.30 -2.06 3.03
N PHE A 138 8.94 -0.78 3.10
CA PHE A 138 8.48 0.01 1.96
C PHE A 138 9.39 1.20 1.76
N LYS A 139 9.67 1.56 0.50
CA LYS A 139 10.53 2.69 0.15
C LYS A 139 9.95 3.52 -0.98
N ASN A 140 10.38 4.78 -1.05
CA ASN A 140 10.17 5.67 -2.19
C ASN A 140 8.68 5.80 -2.58
N PHE A 141 7.82 6.00 -1.58
CA PHE A 141 6.40 6.22 -1.82
C PHE A 141 6.17 7.51 -2.58
N THR A 142 5.44 7.41 -3.69
CA THR A 142 5.25 8.53 -4.61
C THR A 142 3.79 8.60 -5.04
N VAL A 143 3.32 9.83 -5.21
CA VAL A 143 2.00 10.14 -5.76
C VAL A 143 2.17 11.10 -6.93
N LYS A 144 1.49 10.81 -8.04
CA LYS A 144 1.50 11.61 -9.26
C LYS A 144 0.06 11.86 -9.69
N LYS A 145 -0.23 13.10 -10.10
CA LYS A 145 -1.49 13.45 -10.76
C LYS A 145 -1.53 12.87 -12.17
N GLY A 146 -2.67 12.31 -12.57
CA GLY A 146 -2.82 11.60 -13.83
C GLY A 146 -2.37 10.14 -13.75
N THR A 147 -2.68 9.39 -14.80
CA THR A 147 -2.30 7.98 -14.95
C THR A 147 -1.21 7.83 -16.01
N ARG A 148 -0.38 6.79 -15.91
CA ARG A 148 0.35 6.27 -17.09
C ARG A 148 -0.64 5.67 -18.08
N ASP A 149 -0.38 5.87 -19.37
CA ASP A 149 -1.16 5.27 -20.46
C ASP A 149 -0.90 3.76 -20.54
#